data_AF-A0A8H7NPL4-F1
#
_entry.id   AF-A0A8H7NPL4-F1
#
_cell.length_a   1.000
_cell.length_b   1.000
_cell.length_c   1.000
_cell.angle_alpha   90.00
_cell.angle_beta   90.00
_cell.angle_gamma   90.00
#
_symmetry.space_group_name_H-M   'P 1'
#
loop_
_entity.id
_entity.type
_entity.pdbx_description
1 polymer ?
#
loop_
_entity_poly.entity_id
_entity_poly.type
_entity_poly.pdbx_seq_one_letter_code
_entity_poly.pdbx_strand_id
1 'polypeptide(L)'
;MLIPARSTHAYPIVHPDFLWHNILLNDSYEIVGIIDWEFARTAPIEGFAARMNLYGLFNSRLATQDFAEEGRQYIGDVAGAEIEMNVSQKLSEAFGSIFGDLGLCMQFYDEGRALLFDSVLDRAENLYQTQEQ
;
A
#
# COMPACT_ATOMS: atom_id res chain seq x y z
N MET A 1 -10.73 -9.37 0.79
CA MET A 1 -11.59 -10.34 0.09
C MET A 1 -10.69 -11.45 -0.45
N LEU A 2 -10.85 -12.71 -0.03
CA LEU A 2 -10.08 -13.85 -0.58
C LEU A 2 -10.71 -14.30 -1.89
N ILE A 3 -9.95 -14.35 -2.98
CA ILE A 3 -10.46 -14.83 -4.27
C ILE A 3 -10.46 -16.36 -4.24
N PRO A 4 -11.62 -17.04 -4.30
CA PRO A 4 -11.66 -18.50 -4.35
C PRO A 4 -11.11 -18.98 -5.70
N ALA A 5 -10.11 -19.86 -5.65
CA ALA A 5 -9.60 -20.58 -6.82
C ALA A 5 -10.66 -21.59 -7.30
N ARG A 6 -11.73 -21.11 -7.96
CA ARG A 6 -12.59 -21.97 -8.76
C ARG A 6 -12.07 -21.95 -10.19
N SER A 7 -12.06 -23.14 -10.81
CA SER A 7 -11.50 -23.48 -12.13
C SER A 7 -12.18 -22.74 -13.30
N THR A 8 -12.14 -21.43 -13.27
CA THR A 8 -12.46 -20.59 -14.42
C THR A 8 -11.26 -20.69 -15.37
N HIS A 9 -11.50 -20.96 -16.66
CA HIS A 9 -10.46 -20.89 -17.69
C HIS A 9 -10.04 -19.44 -17.98
N ALA A 10 -10.10 -18.57 -16.97
CA ALA A 10 -9.86 -17.15 -17.08
C ALA A 10 -8.37 -16.88 -16.90
N TYR A 11 -7.84 -16.05 -17.80
CA TYR A 11 -6.46 -15.59 -17.79
C TYR A 11 -6.44 -14.07 -17.62
N PRO A 12 -6.76 -13.55 -16.42
CA PRO A 12 -6.72 -12.12 -16.17
C PRO A 12 -5.33 -11.54 -16.43
N ILE A 13 -5.31 -10.27 -16.83
CA ILE A 13 -4.08 -9.49 -16.93
C ILE A 13 -3.62 -9.14 -15.52
N VAL A 14 -2.33 -9.33 -15.28
CA VAL A 14 -1.64 -9.05 -14.03
C VAL A 14 -0.68 -7.90 -14.25
N HIS A 15 -0.76 -6.89 -13.39
CA HIS A 15 0.26 -5.87 -13.22
C HIS A 15 1.28 -6.38 -12.19
N PRO A 16 2.49 -6.82 -12.58
CA PRO A 16 3.40 -7.50 -11.66
C PRO A 16 4.00 -6.57 -10.62
N ASP A 17 4.06 -5.28 -10.94
CA ASP A 17 4.62 -4.23 -10.09
C ASP A 17 3.54 -3.26 -9.60
N PHE A 18 2.45 -3.81 -9.07
CA PHE A 18 1.31 -3.01 -8.63
C PHE A 18 1.57 -2.38 -7.25
N LEU A 19 2.49 -1.41 -7.23
CA LEU A 19 2.92 -0.62 -6.07
C LEU A 19 2.38 0.83 -6.17
N TRP A 20 2.43 1.60 -5.08
CA TRP A 20 1.76 2.91 -4.98
C TRP A 20 2.24 3.94 -6.00
N HIS A 21 3.53 3.95 -6.32
CA HIS A 21 4.09 4.87 -7.30
C HIS A 21 3.56 4.62 -8.73
N ASN A 22 2.92 3.47 -8.97
CA ASN A 22 2.29 3.12 -10.24
C ASN A 22 0.78 3.42 -10.29
N ILE A 23 0.21 4.04 -9.24
CA ILE A 23 -1.20 4.44 -9.17
C ILE A 23 -1.30 5.96 -9.29
N LEU A 24 -2.05 6.45 -10.27
CA LEU A 24 -2.32 7.88 -10.45
C LEU A 24 -3.61 8.28 -9.73
N LEU A 25 -3.53 9.37 -8.98
CA LEU A 25 -4.65 9.96 -8.25
C LEU A 25 -4.97 11.36 -8.79
N ASN A 26 -6.23 11.77 -8.75
CA ASN A 26 -6.62 13.18 -8.93
C ASN A 26 -6.59 13.95 -7.59
N ASP A 27 -6.91 15.25 -7.66
CA ASP A 27 -6.97 16.14 -6.48
C ASP A 27 -8.00 15.72 -5.43
N SER A 28 -8.94 14.84 -5.79
CA SER A 28 -9.95 14.27 -4.88
C SER A 28 -9.57 12.86 -4.38
N TYR A 29 -8.32 12.43 -4.60
CA TYR A 29 -7.81 11.11 -4.22
C TYR A 29 -8.54 9.93 -4.90
N GLU A 30 -9.14 10.16 -6.06
CA GLU A 30 -9.73 9.11 -6.88
C GLU A 30 -8.66 8.52 -7.81
N ILE A 31 -8.69 7.20 -8.00
CA ILE A 31 -7.79 6.51 -8.94
C ILE A 31 -8.19 6.89 -10.37
N VAL A 32 -7.30 7.58 -11.08
CA VAL A 32 -7.50 8.01 -12.48
C VAL A 32 -6.70 7.20 -13.48
N GLY A 33 -5.73 6.41 -13.01
CA GLY A 33 -4.93 5.58 -13.90
C GLY A 33 -3.99 4.65 -13.16
N ILE A 34 -3.48 3.68 -13.91
CA ILE A 34 -2.38 2.79 -13.51
C ILE A 34 -1.33 2.90 -14.61
N ILE A 35 -0.08 3.14 -14.24
CA ILE A 35 1.05 3.28 -15.17
C ILE A 35 2.00 2.09 -15.03
N ASP A 36 3.06 2.09 -15.83
CA ASP A 36 4.16 1.12 -15.76
C ASP A 36 3.80 -0.34 -16.08
N TRP A 37 3.11 -0.53 -17.20
CA TRP A 37 2.62 -1.83 -17.67
C TRP A 37 3.67 -2.68 -18.39
N GLU A 38 4.96 -2.32 -18.38
CA GLU A 38 5.97 -2.93 -19.26
C GLU A 38 6.22 -4.43 -19.01
N PHE A 39 5.79 -4.96 -17.86
CA PHE A 39 5.85 -6.39 -17.53
C PHE A 39 4.47 -7.07 -17.44
N ALA A 40 3.41 -6.38 -17.84
CA ALA A 40 2.06 -6.89 -17.76
C ALA A 40 1.89 -8.19 -18.57
N ARG A 41 1.21 -9.15 -17.95
CA ARG A 41 1.00 -10.48 -18.55
C ARG A 41 -0.31 -11.08 -18.12
N THR A 42 -0.86 -11.97 -18.93
CA THR A 42 -1.96 -12.83 -18.48
C THR A 42 -1.45 -13.92 -17.54
N ALA A 43 -2.17 -14.23 -16.47
CA ALA A 43 -1.86 -15.36 -15.59
C ALA A 43 -3.10 -16.24 -15.39
N PRO A 44 -2.94 -17.56 -15.14
CA PRO A 44 -4.05 -18.39 -14.69
C PRO A 44 -4.72 -17.79 -13.44
N ILE A 45 -6.03 -17.99 -13.30
CA ILE A 45 -6.81 -17.41 -12.19
C ILE A 45 -6.23 -17.77 -10.82
N GLU A 46 -5.63 -18.95 -10.67
CA GLU A 46 -4.96 -19.40 -9.45
C GLU A 46 -3.70 -18.56 -9.16
N GLY A 47 -2.93 -18.24 -10.20
CA GLY A 47 -1.73 -17.40 -10.08
C GLY A 47 -2.08 -15.93 -9.78
N PHE A 48 -3.16 -15.43 -10.39
CA PHE A 48 -3.71 -14.11 -10.06
C PHE A 48 -4.23 -14.06 -8.62
N ALA A 49 -5.07 -15.03 -8.23
CA ALA A 49 -5.63 -15.11 -6.89
C ALA A 49 -4.55 -15.27 -5.83
N ALA A 50 -3.52 -16.09 -6.05
CA ALA A 50 -2.40 -16.23 -5.12
C ALA A 50 -1.66 -14.91 -4.90
N ARG A 51 -1.43 -14.12 -5.96
CA ARG A 51 -0.79 -12.80 -5.86
C ARG A 51 -1.68 -11.77 -5.15
N MET A 52 -2.98 -11.72 -5.47
CA MET A 52 -3.92 -10.83 -4.78
C MET A 52 -4.12 -11.22 -3.31
N ASN A 53 -4.15 -12.52 -3.02
CA ASN A 53 -4.20 -13.03 -1.66
C ASN A 53 -2.88 -12.76 -0.92
N LEU A 54 -1.73 -12.70 -1.59
CA LEU A 54 -0.46 -12.26 -0.98
C LEU A 54 -0.56 -10.83 -0.48
N TYR A 55 -1.14 -9.92 -1.27
CA TYR A 55 -1.44 -8.55 -0.82
C TYR A 55 -2.50 -8.53 0.30
N GLY A 56 -3.49 -9.41 0.24
CA GLY A 56 -4.54 -9.53 1.26
C GLY A 56 -4.12 -10.23 2.57
N LEU A 57 -3.04 -11.00 2.54
CA LEU A 57 -2.42 -11.72 3.68
C LEU A 57 -1.08 -11.09 4.08
N PHE A 58 -0.75 -9.94 3.51
CA PHE A 58 0.50 -9.23 3.74
C PHE A 58 0.66 -8.94 5.23
N ASN A 59 1.76 -9.42 5.81
CA ASN A 59 2.11 -9.19 7.20
C ASN A 59 3.23 -8.15 7.26
N SER A 60 2.86 -6.95 7.71
CA SER A 60 3.74 -5.80 7.93
C SER A 60 5.04 -6.15 8.66
N ARG A 61 4.95 -6.99 9.71
CA ARG A 61 6.11 -7.35 10.55
C ARG A 61 7.21 -8.14 9.82
N LEU A 62 6.91 -8.74 8.66
CA LEU A 62 7.87 -9.53 7.89
C LEU A 62 8.42 -8.76 6.67
N ALA A 63 7.81 -7.63 6.30
CA ALA A 63 8.17 -6.86 5.11
C ALA A 63 9.12 -5.67 5.42
N THR A 64 9.23 -5.26 6.68
CA THR A 64 10.11 -4.17 7.15
C THR A 64 11.61 -4.47 7.07
N GLN A 65 12.00 -5.65 6.57
CA GLN A 65 13.39 -6.13 6.65
C GLN A 65 14.29 -5.76 5.46
N ASP A 66 13.77 -5.16 4.38
CA ASP A 66 14.60 -4.87 3.20
C ASP A 66 14.16 -3.58 2.46
N PHE A 67 14.43 -2.43 3.06
CA PHE A 67 14.39 -1.18 2.29
C PHE A 67 15.61 -1.14 1.36
N ALA A 68 15.37 -1.22 0.05
CA ALA A 68 16.38 -0.93 -0.95
C ALA A 68 16.90 0.53 -0.83
N GLU A 69 18.02 0.84 -1.49
CA GLU A 69 18.63 2.18 -1.45
C GLU A 69 17.66 3.29 -1.88
N GLU A 70 16.83 3.01 -2.88
CA GLU A 70 15.77 3.90 -3.36
C GLU A 70 14.71 4.20 -2.29
N GLY A 71 14.30 3.20 -1.50
CA GLY A 71 13.36 3.39 -0.40
C GLY A 71 13.92 4.28 0.71
N ARG A 72 15.23 4.18 1.00
CA ARG A 72 15.89 5.07 1.96
C ARG A 72 15.95 6.51 1.46
N GLN A 73 16.24 6.69 0.17
CA GLN A 73 16.26 8.03 -0.43
C GLN A 73 14.88 8.68 -0.36
N TYR A 74 13.83 7.95 -0.73
CA TYR A 74 12.45 8.43 -0.67
C TYR A 74 12.03 8.89 0.74
N ILE A 75 12.37 8.11 1.79
CA ILE A 75 12.10 8.51 3.17
C ILE A 75 12.82 9.81 3.53
N GLY A 76 14.07 9.97 3.08
CA GLY A 76 14.84 11.20 3.26
C GLY A 76 14.21 12.41 2.56
N ASP A 77 13.70 12.23 1.35
CA ASP A 77 13.03 13.28 0.58
C ASP A 77 11.72 13.72 1.25
N VAL A 78 10.92 12.75 1.76
CA VAL A 78 9.70 13.03 2.53
C VAL A 78 10.02 13.83 3.79
N ALA A 79 11.03 13.40 4.56
CA ALA A 79 11.45 14.11 5.77
C ALA A 79 11.91 15.55 5.45
N GLY A 80 12.64 15.73 4.34
CA GLY A 80 13.05 17.05 3.86
C GLY A 80 11.84 17.95 3.54
N ALA A 81 10.86 17.42 2.82
CA ALA A 81 9.63 18.15 2.50
C ALA A 81 8.81 18.50 3.75
N GLU A 82 8.69 17.58 4.72
CA GLU A 82 7.99 17.84 5.99
C GLU A 82 8.64 19.00 6.77
N ILE A 83 9.97 19.05 6.80
CA ILE A 83 10.73 20.15 7.41
C ILE A 83 10.49 21.48 6.67
N GLU A 84 10.57 21.47 5.33
CA GLU A 84 10.34 22.67 4.52
C GLU A 84 8.92 23.23 4.68
N MET A 85 7.93 22.35 4.82
CA MET A 85 6.52 22.70 5.01
C MET A 85 6.19 23.05 6.47
N ASN A 86 7.14 22.90 7.40
CA ASN A 86 6.95 23.11 8.84
C ASN A 86 5.77 22.30 9.41
N VAL A 87 5.64 21.04 8.97
CA VAL A 87 4.64 20.07 9.45
C VAL A 87 5.31 19.02 10.34
N SER A 88 4.51 18.23 11.07
CA SER A 88 5.04 17.11 11.86
C SER A 88 5.68 16.07 10.96
N GLN A 89 6.80 15.46 11.39
CA GLN A 89 7.52 14.39 10.68
C GLN A 89 6.82 13.02 10.78
N LYS A 90 5.49 13.04 10.83
CA LYS A 90 4.66 11.87 11.14
C LYS A 90 4.72 10.86 10.00
N LEU A 91 4.86 11.32 8.76
CA LEU A 91 4.95 10.44 7.58
C LEU A 91 6.32 9.78 7.51
N SER A 92 7.40 10.54 7.61
CA SER A 92 8.76 9.98 7.57
C SER A 92 9.02 8.99 8.71
N GLU A 93 8.49 9.24 9.90
CA GLU A 93 8.58 8.32 11.05
C GLU A 93 7.69 7.07 10.90
N ALA A 94 6.59 7.15 10.16
CA ALA A 94 5.71 6.01 9.94
C ALA A 94 6.37 4.95 9.05
N PHE A 95 7.22 5.34 8.08
CA PHE A 95 7.89 4.39 7.18
C PHE A 95 8.79 3.40 7.95
N GLY A 96 8.56 2.10 7.75
CA GLY A 96 9.28 1.03 8.47
C GLY A 96 8.71 0.69 9.85
N SER A 97 7.69 1.40 10.30
CA SER A 97 6.86 1.02 11.44
C SER A 97 5.66 0.18 10.98
N ILE A 98 4.97 -0.49 11.92
CA ILE A 98 3.71 -1.19 11.64
C ILE A 98 2.64 -0.28 11.03
N PHE A 99 2.78 1.04 11.22
CA PHE A 99 1.86 2.05 10.72
C PHE A 99 2.19 2.54 9.30
N GLY A 100 3.42 2.33 8.84
CA GLY A 100 3.89 2.69 7.49
C GLY A 100 3.45 1.73 6.38
N ASP A 101 2.88 0.59 6.75
CA ASP A 101 2.82 -0.58 5.89
C ASP A 101 1.49 -0.71 5.11
N LEU A 102 1.59 -1.32 3.92
CA LEU A 102 0.46 -1.63 3.04
C LEU A 102 -0.68 -2.36 3.74
N GLY A 103 -0.36 -3.23 4.70
CA GLY A 103 -1.36 -3.94 5.49
C GLY A 103 -2.30 -3.01 6.25
N LEU A 104 -1.80 -1.88 6.77
CA LEU A 104 -2.62 -0.90 7.49
C LEU A 104 -3.54 -0.15 6.53
N CYS A 105 -3.00 0.32 5.39
CA CYS A 105 -3.79 0.97 4.35
C CYS A 105 -4.92 0.06 3.85
N MET A 106 -4.65 -1.24 3.69
CA MET A 106 -5.66 -2.22 3.29
C MET A 106 -6.72 -2.50 4.37
N GLN A 107 -6.41 -2.32 5.66
CA GLN A 107 -7.39 -2.44 6.75
C GLN A 107 -8.37 -1.27 6.79
N PHE A 108 -7.91 -0.06 6.48
CA PHE A 108 -8.72 1.15 6.48
C PHE A 108 -9.25 1.54 5.10
N TYR A 109 -8.94 0.74 4.08
CA TYR A 109 -9.39 0.97 2.72
C TYR A 109 -10.90 1.01 2.64
N ASP A 110 -11.42 2.15 2.15
CA ASP A 110 -12.81 2.31 1.76
C ASP A 110 -12.90 2.16 0.23
N GLU A 111 -13.89 1.43 -0.24
CA GLU A 111 -13.92 0.95 -1.62
C GLU A 111 -13.92 2.13 -2.62
N GLY A 112 -12.84 2.23 -3.40
CA GLY A 112 -12.72 3.21 -4.49
C GLY A 112 -12.25 4.60 -4.07
N ARG A 113 -11.84 4.82 -2.82
CA ARG A 113 -11.28 6.11 -2.37
C ARG A 113 -9.96 5.92 -1.63
N ALA A 114 -8.91 6.58 -2.12
CA ALA A 114 -7.69 6.70 -1.33
C ALA A 114 -7.96 7.63 -0.14
N LEU A 115 -7.45 7.26 1.03
CA LEU A 115 -7.50 8.10 2.22
C LEU A 115 -6.15 8.79 2.39
N LEU A 116 -6.17 9.98 2.99
CA LEU A 116 -4.96 10.63 3.46
C LEU A 116 -4.24 9.71 4.44
N PHE A 117 -2.94 9.52 4.22
CA PHE A 117 -2.14 8.61 5.03
C PHE A 117 -2.14 9.03 6.50
N ASP A 118 -2.05 10.33 6.80
CA ASP A 118 -2.16 10.85 8.17
C ASP A 118 -3.48 10.49 8.85
N SER A 119 -4.59 10.52 8.10
CA SER A 119 -5.90 10.10 8.62
C SER A 119 -5.96 8.60 8.90
N VAL A 120 -5.23 7.79 8.12
CA VAL A 120 -5.08 6.35 8.38
C VAL A 120 -4.22 6.12 9.63
N LEU A 121 -3.12 6.87 9.78
CA LEU A 121 -2.26 6.84 10.97
C LEU A 121 -3.03 7.21 12.23
N ASP A 122 -3.77 8.32 12.21
CA ASP A 122 -4.59 8.76 13.34
C ASP A 122 -5.60 7.69 13.76
N ARG A 123 -6.26 7.05 12.79
CA ARG A 123 -7.24 5.97 13.08
C ARG A 123 -6.56 4.74 13.68
N ALA A 124 -5.39 4.37 13.17
CA ALA A 124 -4.62 3.25 13.68
C ALA A 124 -4.12 3.51 15.11
N GLU A 125 -3.51 4.67 15.36
CA GLU A 125 -3.05 5.08 16.70
C GLU A 125 -4.18 5.01 17.72
N ASN A 126 -5.37 5.54 17.39
CA ASN A 126 -6.54 5.46 18.24
C ASN A 126 -6.96 4.01 18.52
N LEU A 127 -7.05 3.16 17.48
CA LEU A 127 -7.44 1.75 17.64
C LEU A 127 -6.49 0.95 18.51
N TYR A 128 -5.18 1.16 18.36
CA TYR A 128 -4.17 0.44 19.15
C TYR A 128 -3.99 1.00 20.56
N GLN A 129 -4.24 2.29 20.80
CA GLN A 129 -4.32 2.85 22.16
C GLN A 129 -5.51 2.31 22.95
N THR A 130 -6.62 1.96 22.28
CA THR A 130 -7.82 1.42 22.95
C THR A 130 -7.68 -0.07 23.32
N GLN A 131 -6.68 -0.78 22.77
CA GLN A 131 -6.44 -2.20 23.07
C GLN A 131 -5.45 -2.43 24.23
N GLU A 132 -4.79 -1.37 24.71
CA GLU A 132 -3.89 -1.40 25.87
C GLU A 132 -4.55 -0.91 27.18
N GLN A 133 -5.87 -0.68 27.19
CA GLN A 133 -6.70 -0.42 28.38
C GLN A 133 -7.63 -1.60 28.70
#